data_AF-A0A8C6QJS5-F1
#
_entry.id   AF-A0A8C6QJS5-F1
#
_cell.length_a   1.000
_cell.length_b   1.000
_cell.length_c   1.000
_cell.angle_alpha   90.00
_cell.angle_beta   90.00
_cell.angle_gamma   90.00
#
_symmetry.space_group_name_H-M   'P 1'
#
loop_
_entity.id
_entity.type
_entity.pdbx_description
1 polymer ?
#
loop_
_entity_poly.entity_id
_entity_poly.type
_entity_poly.pdbx_seq_one_letter_code
_entity_poly.pdbx_strand_id
1 'polypeptide(L)'
;MAASALRVAPQWSGLVLSIRRAVCRLPGLTQVRCVRYAPEFKDPLIDKNYYQKPVTELTEEEKYHQEVRTTQLIKAAPSTHTSSVFADPVISKFTNMMMKGGNKVLARSLMAQTLETLKRKQFEKYHAASVEEQANIERNPYKIFHQALKNCEPVIGLESILKGGHFYQVPVPLVDRRRRFLAMKWMITECRENKHRRTLMPEKLSHELLEAFHNRGPVIKRKHNMHKMAEANRALAHYRWW
;
A
#
# COMPACT_ATOMS: atom_id res chain seq x y z
N MET A 1 40.60 -10.09 -68.25
CA MET A 1 40.09 -8.72 -68.45
C MET A 1 39.35 -8.30 -67.17
N ALA A 2 40.01 -7.51 -66.33
CA ALA A 2 39.43 -6.97 -65.11
C ALA A 2 39.00 -5.52 -65.39
N ALA A 3 37.73 -5.19 -65.10
CA ALA A 3 37.24 -3.82 -65.10
C ALA A 3 36.42 -3.61 -63.83
N SER A 4 36.96 -2.74 -62.97
CA SER A 4 36.42 -2.26 -61.71
C SER A 4 35.21 -1.33 -61.94
N ALA A 5 34.04 -1.69 -61.41
CA ALA A 5 32.88 -0.81 -61.37
C ALA A 5 32.92 0.05 -60.09
N LEU A 6 33.15 1.34 -60.29
CA LEU A 6 33.12 2.41 -59.29
C LEU A 6 31.74 2.52 -58.63
N ARG A 7 31.71 2.49 -57.29
CA ARG A 7 30.52 2.84 -56.50
C ARG A 7 30.38 4.36 -56.45
N VAL A 8 29.23 4.85 -56.91
CA VAL A 8 28.79 6.24 -56.81
C VAL A 8 28.37 6.51 -55.36
N ALA A 9 28.96 7.54 -54.74
CA ALA A 9 28.53 8.09 -53.46
C ALA A 9 27.36 9.08 -53.68
N PRO A 10 26.32 9.08 -52.82
CA PRO A 10 25.36 10.19 -52.79
C PRO A 10 25.84 11.29 -51.83
N GLN A 11 25.71 12.51 -52.32
CA GLN A 11 26.03 13.79 -51.69
C GLN A 11 25.34 13.99 -50.34
N TRP A 12 26.09 14.60 -49.42
CA TRP A 12 25.62 15.18 -48.19
C TRP A 12 24.86 16.48 -48.47
N SER A 13 23.61 16.59 -47.99
CA SER A 13 22.94 17.86 -47.79
C SER A 13 21.98 17.74 -46.61
N GLY A 14 22.03 18.71 -45.69
CA GLY A 14 21.08 18.84 -44.58
C GLY A 14 21.67 18.80 -43.17
N LEU A 15 22.54 19.75 -42.84
CA LEU A 15 22.88 20.09 -41.46
C LEU A 15 21.67 20.76 -40.79
N VAL A 16 20.73 19.97 -40.27
CA VAL A 16 19.70 20.47 -39.35
C VAL A 16 20.29 20.44 -37.94
N LEU A 17 20.81 21.59 -37.51
CA LEU A 17 21.20 21.86 -36.13
C LEU A 17 19.95 21.74 -35.22
N SER A 18 19.70 20.53 -34.74
CA SER A 18 18.79 20.29 -33.62
C SER A 18 19.39 20.95 -32.38
N ILE A 19 18.94 22.16 -32.06
CA ILE A 19 19.17 22.79 -30.77
C ILE A 19 18.43 21.93 -29.74
N ARG A 20 19.11 20.90 -29.22
CA ARG A 20 18.68 20.25 -27.98
C ARG A 20 18.74 21.32 -26.91
N ARG A 21 17.58 21.84 -26.49
CA ARG A 21 17.46 22.60 -25.24
C ARG A 21 18.04 21.73 -24.14
N ALA A 22 19.29 21.99 -23.77
CA ALA A 22 19.87 21.50 -22.54
C ALA A 22 19.04 22.13 -21.42
N VAL A 23 18.06 21.38 -20.93
CA VAL A 23 17.42 21.69 -19.66
C VAL A 23 18.51 21.46 -18.63
N CYS A 24 19.26 22.52 -18.30
CA CYS A 24 20.08 22.56 -17.11
C CYS A 24 19.14 22.27 -15.93
N ARG A 25 19.08 21.01 -15.51
CA ARG A 25 18.54 20.66 -14.21
C ARG A 25 19.52 21.27 -13.23
N LEU A 26 19.22 22.49 -12.78
CA LEU A 26 19.78 23.01 -11.55
C LEU A 26 19.68 21.87 -10.54
N PRO A 27 20.77 21.51 -9.84
CA PRO A 27 20.71 20.50 -8.80
C PRO A 27 19.65 21.01 -7.84
N GLY A 28 18.50 20.36 -7.86
CA GLY A 28 17.38 20.76 -7.03
C GLY A 28 17.92 20.80 -5.62
N LEU A 29 17.81 21.96 -4.98
CA LEU A 29 17.87 22.06 -3.53
C LEU A 29 16.95 20.94 -3.03
N THR A 30 17.53 19.81 -2.68
CA THR A 30 16.80 18.75 -2.03
C THR A 30 16.31 19.42 -0.78
N GLN A 31 15.00 19.70 -0.71
CA GLN A 31 14.38 20.13 0.53
C GLN A 31 14.74 19.03 1.52
N VAL A 32 15.77 19.31 2.32
CA VAL A 32 16.02 18.59 3.55
C VAL A 32 14.66 18.59 4.21
N ARG A 33 14.19 17.40 4.54
CA ARG A 33 12.86 17.16 5.08
C ARG A 33 12.85 17.73 6.50
N CYS A 34 12.93 19.06 6.62
CA CYS A 34 12.97 19.77 7.88
C CYS A 34 11.60 19.63 8.51
N VAL A 35 11.54 18.83 9.57
CA VAL A 35 10.36 18.77 10.41
C VAL A 35 10.26 20.13 11.10
N ARG A 36 9.13 20.83 10.94
CA ARG A 36 8.91 22.15 11.58
C ARG A 36 8.78 22.04 13.09
N TYR A 37 8.30 20.90 13.59
CA TYR A 37 8.18 20.64 15.02
C TYR A 37 9.53 20.24 15.62
N ALA A 38 9.86 20.82 16.77
CA ALA A 38 11.01 20.40 17.56
C ALA A 38 10.84 18.96 18.09
N PRO A 39 11.94 18.26 18.45
CA PRO A 39 11.87 16.87 18.97
C PRO A 39 11.01 16.70 20.23
N GLU A 40 10.84 17.76 21.02
CA GLU A 40 10.04 17.79 22.24
C GLU A 40 8.54 17.58 21.98
N PHE A 41 8.06 17.96 20.80
CA PHE A 41 6.65 17.90 20.46
C PHE A 41 6.15 16.45 20.37
N LYS A 42 5.13 16.13 21.15
CA LYS A 42 4.44 14.83 21.13
C LYS A 42 3.29 14.81 20.14
N ASP A 43 2.98 13.61 19.64
CA ASP A 43 1.86 13.43 18.71
C ASP A 43 0.51 13.59 19.45
N PRO A 44 -0.49 14.19 18.79
CA PRO A 44 -1.81 14.36 19.38
C PRO A 44 -2.51 13.01 19.49
N LEU A 45 -3.13 12.75 20.63
CA LEU A 45 -3.94 11.55 20.86
C LEU A 45 -5.40 11.92 20.59
N ILE A 46 -5.94 11.32 19.52
CA ILE A 46 -7.23 11.68 18.92
C ILE A 46 -8.36 10.81 19.51
N ASP A 47 -8.02 9.68 20.12
CA ASP A 47 -8.98 8.72 20.64
C ASP A 47 -9.77 9.30 21.81
N LYS A 48 -11.08 9.51 21.61
CA LYS A 48 -11.96 10.09 22.62
C LYS A 48 -12.07 9.21 23.87
N ASN A 49 -12.11 7.89 23.67
CA ASN A 49 -12.27 6.90 24.74
C ASN A 49 -11.14 6.99 25.77
N TYR A 50 -9.93 7.37 25.37
CA TYR A 50 -8.79 7.52 26.28
C TYR A 50 -9.06 8.57 27.37
N TYR A 51 -9.66 9.70 27.01
CA TYR A 51 -9.96 10.79 27.95
C TYR A 51 -11.24 10.57 28.75
N GLN A 52 -12.12 9.68 28.29
CA GLN A 52 -13.37 9.34 28.97
C GLN A 52 -13.21 8.27 30.04
N LYS A 53 -12.04 7.64 30.15
CA LYS A 53 -11.74 6.67 31.19
C LYS A 53 -11.84 7.33 32.57
N PRO A 54 -12.65 6.81 33.51
CA PRO A 54 -12.74 7.35 34.86
C PRO A 54 -11.43 7.09 35.63
N VAL A 55 -11.09 7.98 36.57
CA VAL A 55 -9.84 7.93 37.35
C VAL A 55 -9.71 6.64 38.18
N THR A 56 -10.84 6.02 38.53
CA THR A 56 -10.91 4.73 39.24
C THR A 56 -10.35 3.58 38.42
N GLU A 57 -10.46 3.65 37.09
CA GLU A 57 -9.96 2.61 36.17
C GLU A 57 -8.50 2.87 35.75
N LEU A 58 -7.96 4.06 36.03
CA LEU A 58 -6.61 4.41 35.62
C LEU A 58 -5.57 3.75 36.52
N THR A 59 -4.61 3.11 35.87
CA THR A 59 -3.39 2.63 36.51
C THR A 59 -2.52 3.81 36.99
N GLU A 60 -1.68 3.59 37.99
CA GLU A 60 -0.77 4.63 38.51
C GLU A 60 0.16 5.17 37.41
N GLU A 61 0.62 4.30 36.51
CA GLU A 61 1.42 4.68 35.35
C GLU A 61 0.65 5.59 34.37
N GLU A 62 -0.60 5.25 34.04
CA GLU A 62 -1.45 6.09 33.18
C GLU A 62 -1.72 7.45 33.80
N LYS A 63 -1.94 7.51 35.12
CA LYS A 63 -2.10 8.78 35.86
C LYS A 63 -0.84 9.64 35.75
N TYR A 64 0.32 9.06 36.02
CA TYR A 64 1.61 9.74 35.87
C TYR A 64 1.83 10.24 34.44
N HIS A 65 1.53 9.41 33.43
CA HIS A 65 1.64 9.82 32.03
C HIS A 65 0.69 10.96 31.66
N GLN A 66 -0.53 10.99 32.21
CA GLN A 66 -1.47 12.09 32.01
C GLN A 66 -0.95 13.38 32.63
N GLU A 67 -0.42 13.34 33.85
CA GLU A 67 0.20 14.48 34.53
C GLU A 67 1.38 15.03 33.73
N VAL A 68 2.30 14.16 33.31
CA VAL A 68 3.44 14.53 32.46
C VAL A 68 2.99 15.13 31.13
N ARG A 69 1.89 14.64 30.55
CA ARG A 69 1.37 15.14 29.27
C ARG A 69 0.80 16.56 29.37
N THR A 70 0.36 17.01 30.55
CA THR A 70 -0.20 18.37 30.72
C THR A 70 0.80 19.48 30.45
N THR A 71 2.09 19.25 30.74
CA THR A 71 3.17 20.21 30.54
C THR A 71 3.85 20.08 29.17
N GLN A 72 3.70 18.92 28.52
CA GLN A 72 4.34 18.64 27.23
C GLN A 72 3.71 19.42 26.06
N LEU A 73 4.56 19.83 25.13
CA LEU A 73 4.12 20.43 23.87
C LEU A 73 3.52 19.35 22.95
N ILE A 74 2.33 19.60 22.42
CA ILE A 74 1.60 18.66 21.54
C ILE A 74 1.50 19.25 20.13
N LYS A 75 1.70 18.41 19.10
CA LYS A 75 1.54 18.83 17.70
C LYS A 75 0.07 19.06 17.36
N ALA A 76 -0.17 19.86 16.32
CA ALA A 76 -1.51 20.03 15.78
C ALA A 76 -2.05 18.70 15.20
N ALA A 77 -3.34 18.46 15.40
CA ALA A 77 -4.02 17.30 14.82
C ALA A 77 -3.98 17.33 13.29
N PRO A 78 -3.70 16.19 12.62
CA PRO A 78 -3.70 16.14 11.16
C PRO A 78 -5.12 16.20 10.60
N SER A 79 -5.33 16.90 9.50
CA SER A 79 -6.64 17.03 8.83
C SER A 79 -7.25 15.72 8.31
N THR A 80 -6.49 14.62 8.33
CA THR A 80 -6.89 13.32 7.79
C THR A 80 -7.48 12.40 8.85
N HIS A 81 -6.99 12.49 10.09
CA HIS A 81 -7.47 11.66 11.19
C HIS A 81 -8.39 12.52 12.05
N THR A 82 -9.53 11.94 12.42
CA THR A 82 -10.57 12.61 13.19
C THR A 82 -11.09 11.62 14.22
N SER A 83 -11.65 12.10 15.33
CA SER A 83 -12.27 11.30 16.39
C SER A 83 -13.63 10.68 16.01
N SER A 84 -13.99 10.73 14.72
CA SER A 84 -15.25 10.15 14.22
C SER A 84 -15.21 8.63 14.33
N VAL A 85 -16.33 8.04 14.77
CA VAL A 85 -16.48 6.58 14.91
C VAL A 85 -16.36 5.85 13.56
N PHE A 86 -16.69 6.54 12.46
CA PHE A 86 -16.60 5.98 11.11
C PHE A 86 -15.19 6.04 10.50
N ALA A 87 -14.23 6.69 11.17
CA ALA A 87 -12.89 6.86 10.65
C ALA A 87 -12.05 5.59 10.87
N ASP A 88 -11.77 4.87 9.79
CA ASP A 88 -10.89 3.70 9.83
C ASP A 88 -9.46 4.05 9.38
N PRO A 89 -8.42 3.86 10.23
CA PRO A 89 -7.04 4.15 9.87
C PRO A 89 -6.51 3.27 8.73
N VAL A 90 -7.00 2.04 8.57
CA VAL A 90 -6.58 1.12 7.51
C VAL A 90 -7.09 1.59 6.16
N ILE A 91 -8.36 1.99 6.08
CA ILE A 91 -8.97 2.56 4.86
C ILE A 91 -8.33 3.91 4.54
N SER A 92 -8.09 4.75 5.54
CA SER A 92 -7.36 6.01 5.35
C SER A 92 -5.98 5.76 4.75
N LYS A 93 -5.24 4.77 5.26
CA LYS A 93 -3.91 4.43 4.74
C LYS A 93 -3.96 3.89 3.32
N PHE A 94 -4.89 3.00 3.02
CA PHE A 94 -5.09 2.47 1.67
C PHE A 94 -5.48 3.57 0.68
N THR A 95 -6.38 4.47 1.07
CA THR A 95 -6.79 5.63 0.26
C THR A 95 -5.59 6.52 -0.06
N ASN A 96 -4.72 6.77 0.92
CA ASN A 96 -3.50 7.55 0.71
C ASN A 96 -2.51 6.83 -0.23
N MET A 97 -2.41 5.50 -0.20
CA MET A 97 -1.58 4.72 -1.13
C MET A 97 -2.15 4.69 -2.56
N MET A 98 -3.47 4.76 -2.69
CA MET A 98 -4.17 4.83 -3.97
C MET A 98 -4.11 6.22 -4.61
N MET A 99 -3.88 7.27 -3.83
CA MET A 99 -3.75 8.65 -4.29
C MET A 99 -2.56 8.83 -5.26
N LYS A 100 -2.74 9.67 -6.28
CA LYS A 100 -1.68 10.13 -7.19
C LYS A 100 -1.70 11.65 -7.28
N GLY A 101 -0.53 12.28 -7.36
CA GLY A 101 -0.40 13.73 -7.55
C GLY A 101 -1.08 14.60 -6.48
N GLY A 102 -1.26 14.08 -5.25
CA GLY A 102 -1.93 14.81 -4.17
C GLY A 102 -3.47 14.91 -4.29
N ASN A 103 -4.09 14.31 -5.31
CA ASN A 103 -5.54 14.37 -5.48
C ASN A 103 -6.28 13.41 -4.52
N LYS A 104 -6.54 13.89 -3.30
CA LYS A 104 -7.21 13.11 -2.26
C LYS A 104 -8.71 12.97 -2.48
N VAL A 105 -9.34 13.96 -3.10
CA VAL A 105 -10.78 13.94 -3.40
C VAL A 105 -11.12 12.77 -4.31
N LEU A 106 -10.34 12.58 -5.39
CA LEU A 106 -10.49 11.46 -6.30
C LEU A 106 -10.20 10.11 -5.63
N ALA A 107 -9.12 10.01 -4.84
CA ALA A 107 -8.81 8.76 -4.14
C ALA A 107 -9.93 8.36 -3.17
N ARG A 108 -10.51 9.34 -2.46
CA ARG A 108 -11.63 9.11 -1.54
C ARG A 108 -12.91 8.71 -2.29
N SER A 109 -13.23 9.35 -3.42
CA SER A 109 -14.40 9.00 -4.22
C SER A 109 -14.29 7.58 -4.79
N LEU A 110 -13.12 7.19 -5.30
CA LEU A 110 -12.87 5.83 -5.78
C LEU A 110 -13.01 4.79 -4.67
N MET A 111 -12.51 5.09 -3.45
CA MET A 111 -12.67 4.19 -2.31
C MET A 111 -14.14 4.04 -1.91
N ALA A 112 -14.88 5.16 -1.82
CA ALA A 112 -16.31 5.15 -1.51
C ALA A 112 -17.11 4.32 -2.53
N GLN A 113 -16.87 4.56 -3.83
CA GLN A 113 -17.47 3.78 -4.92
C GLN A 113 -17.12 2.30 -4.81
N THR A 114 -15.88 1.96 -4.40
CA THR A 114 -15.49 0.54 -4.27
C THR A 114 -16.26 -0.14 -3.15
N LEU A 115 -16.35 0.48 -1.97
CA LEU A 115 -17.11 -0.04 -0.83
C LEU A 115 -18.60 -0.16 -1.18
N GLU A 116 -19.12 0.79 -1.95
CA GLU A 116 -20.49 0.74 -2.46
C GLU A 116 -20.70 -0.43 -3.44
N THR A 117 -19.84 -0.59 -4.46
CA THR A 117 -19.92 -1.71 -5.41
C THR A 117 -19.79 -3.05 -4.71
N LEU A 118 -18.88 -3.16 -3.74
CA LEU A 118 -18.74 -4.36 -2.90
C LEU A 118 -20.04 -4.68 -2.17
N LYS A 119 -20.65 -3.67 -1.54
CA LYS A 119 -21.90 -3.83 -0.81
C LYS A 119 -23.02 -4.27 -1.76
N ARG A 120 -23.18 -3.60 -2.91
CA ARG A 120 -24.19 -3.94 -3.92
C ARG A 120 -24.05 -5.40 -4.38
N LYS A 121 -22.84 -5.84 -4.79
CA LYS A 121 -22.57 -7.22 -5.21
C LYS A 121 -22.90 -8.27 -4.14
N GLN A 122 -22.59 -7.97 -2.87
CA GLN A 122 -22.93 -8.89 -1.76
C GLN A 122 -24.43 -8.96 -1.48
N PHE A 123 -25.14 -7.84 -1.61
CA PHE A 123 -26.59 -7.82 -1.49
C PHE A 123 -27.26 -8.53 -2.66
N GLU A 124 -26.79 -8.36 -3.89
CA GLU A 124 -27.25 -9.11 -5.07
C GLU A 124 -27.08 -10.62 -4.85
N LYS A 125 -25.89 -11.04 -4.39
CA LYS A 125 -25.61 -12.44 -4.05
C LYS A 125 -26.53 -12.96 -2.94
N TYR A 126 -26.78 -12.15 -1.90
CA TYR A 126 -27.64 -12.53 -0.78
C TYR A 126 -29.09 -12.78 -1.22
N HIS A 127 -29.67 -11.89 -2.03
CA HIS A 127 -31.06 -12.05 -2.48
C HIS A 127 -31.24 -13.19 -3.50
N ALA A 128 -30.19 -13.53 -4.26
CA ALA A 128 -30.21 -14.65 -5.19
C ALA A 128 -29.94 -16.01 -4.51
N ALA A 129 -29.45 -16.01 -3.27
CA ALA A 129 -29.00 -17.21 -2.56
C ALA A 129 -30.14 -17.91 -1.79
N SER A 130 -29.96 -19.21 -1.53
CA SER A 130 -30.86 -20.00 -0.68
C SER A 130 -30.76 -19.58 0.79
N VAL A 131 -31.74 -19.99 1.61
CA VAL A 131 -31.80 -19.62 3.05
C VAL A 131 -30.54 -20.02 3.81
N GLU A 132 -29.95 -21.18 3.47
CA GLU A 132 -28.72 -21.67 4.10
C GLU A 132 -27.49 -20.83 3.71
N GLU A 133 -27.39 -20.46 2.43
CA GLU A 133 -26.29 -19.66 1.91
C GLU A 133 -26.34 -18.21 2.43
N GLN A 134 -27.54 -17.67 2.63
CA GLN A 134 -27.75 -16.32 3.17
C GLN A 134 -27.06 -16.11 4.53
N ALA A 135 -27.06 -17.13 5.38
CA ALA A 135 -26.41 -17.08 6.70
C ALA A 135 -24.88 -16.93 6.59
N ASN A 136 -24.27 -17.50 5.55
CA ASN A 136 -22.82 -17.50 5.33
C ASN A 136 -22.31 -16.26 4.57
N ILE A 137 -23.21 -15.44 4.01
CA ILE A 137 -22.83 -14.29 3.20
C ILE A 137 -22.56 -13.06 4.07
N GLU A 138 -21.28 -12.65 4.09
CA GLU A 138 -20.87 -11.41 4.73
C GLU A 138 -21.25 -10.20 3.87
N ARG A 139 -22.06 -9.31 4.43
CA ARG A 139 -22.58 -8.11 3.74
C ARG A 139 -21.86 -6.81 4.10
N ASN A 140 -21.03 -6.84 5.15
CA ASN A 140 -20.31 -5.65 5.62
C ASN A 140 -19.01 -5.46 4.82
N PRO A 141 -18.91 -4.41 3.97
CA PRO A 141 -17.75 -4.21 3.11
C PRO A 141 -16.46 -3.93 3.90
N TYR A 142 -16.56 -3.37 5.11
CA TYR A 142 -15.40 -3.13 5.97
C TYR A 142 -14.80 -4.46 6.44
N LYS A 143 -15.62 -5.39 6.93
CA LYS A 143 -15.16 -6.72 7.36
C LYS A 143 -14.49 -7.48 6.21
N ILE A 144 -15.13 -7.48 5.04
CA ILE A 144 -14.58 -8.10 3.82
C ILE A 144 -13.23 -7.48 3.47
N PHE A 145 -13.13 -6.15 3.49
CA PHE A 145 -11.88 -5.43 3.18
C PHE A 145 -10.74 -5.81 4.14
N HIS A 146 -11.01 -5.80 5.45
CA HIS A 146 -10.02 -6.19 6.46
C HIS A 146 -9.59 -7.65 6.32
N GLN A 147 -10.55 -8.56 6.13
CA GLN A 147 -10.25 -9.98 5.98
C GLN A 147 -9.52 -10.29 4.68
N ALA A 148 -9.90 -9.65 3.57
CA ALA A 148 -9.19 -9.76 2.30
C ALA A 148 -7.73 -9.31 2.43
N LEU A 149 -7.47 -8.16 3.08
CA LEU A 149 -6.10 -7.71 3.32
C LEU A 149 -5.32 -8.69 4.20
N LYS A 150 -5.92 -9.18 5.30
CA LYS A 150 -5.29 -10.19 6.16
C LYS A 150 -4.93 -11.46 5.39
N ASN A 151 -5.81 -11.93 4.51
CA ASN A 151 -5.55 -13.09 3.66
C ASN A 151 -4.37 -12.84 2.69
N CYS A 152 -4.23 -11.62 2.18
CA CYS A 152 -3.12 -11.22 1.31
C CYS A 152 -1.79 -10.98 2.02
N GLU A 153 -1.76 -10.86 3.35
CA GLU A 153 -0.53 -10.59 4.10
C GLU A 153 0.46 -11.78 4.03
N PRO A 154 1.71 -11.56 3.58
CA PRO A 154 2.76 -12.56 3.64
C PRO A 154 3.39 -12.59 5.04
N VAL A 155 3.57 -13.79 5.61
CA VAL A 155 4.26 -13.95 6.91
C VAL A 155 5.77 -13.81 6.77
N ILE A 156 6.36 -14.48 5.78
CA ILE A 156 7.79 -14.48 5.50
C ILE A 156 8.03 -13.75 4.19
N GLY A 157 9.11 -12.98 4.14
CA GLY A 157 9.63 -12.33 2.95
C GLY A 157 11.03 -12.82 2.61
N LEU A 158 11.60 -12.25 1.56
CA LEU A 158 12.97 -12.48 1.14
C LEU A 158 13.72 -11.16 1.20
N GLU A 159 14.94 -11.20 1.71
CA GLU A 159 15.90 -10.10 1.65
C GLU A 159 17.13 -10.53 0.87
N SER A 160 17.62 -9.64 0.01
CA SER A 160 18.83 -9.88 -0.77
C SER A 160 20.06 -9.56 0.08
N ILE A 161 20.83 -10.59 0.47
CA ILE A 161 22.09 -10.44 1.21
C ILE A 161 23.26 -10.71 0.27
N LEU A 162 24.23 -9.79 0.21
CA LEU A 162 25.46 -9.97 -0.55
C LEU A 162 26.49 -10.71 0.31
N LYS A 163 26.96 -11.87 -0.15
CA LYS A 163 28.02 -12.63 0.51
C LYS A 163 28.92 -13.30 -0.53
N GLY A 164 30.23 -13.12 -0.40
CA GLY A 164 31.21 -13.72 -1.33
C GLY A 164 30.97 -13.34 -2.79
N GLY A 165 30.51 -12.12 -3.07
CA GLY A 165 30.23 -11.63 -4.43
C GLY A 165 28.88 -12.06 -5.03
N HIS A 166 28.08 -12.89 -4.34
CA HIS A 166 26.76 -13.33 -4.81
C HIS A 166 25.63 -12.77 -3.95
N PHE A 167 24.50 -12.45 -4.59
CA PHE A 167 23.27 -12.05 -3.89
C PHE A 167 22.40 -13.27 -3.61
N TYR A 168 22.17 -13.54 -2.32
CA TYR A 168 21.30 -14.61 -1.86
C TYR A 168 19.94 -14.06 -1.44
N GLN A 169 18.86 -14.75 -1.80
CA GLN A 169 17.51 -14.44 -1.32
C GLN A 169 17.29 -15.16 0.02
N VAL A 170 17.51 -14.46 1.11
CA VAL A 170 17.46 -15.01 2.47
C VAL A 170 16.06 -14.82 3.05
N PRO A 171 15.42 -15.87 3.59
CA PRO A 171 14.12 -15.77 4.23
C PRO A 171 14.15 -14.97 5.55
N VAL A 172 13.25 -13.99 5.68
CA VAL A 172 13.16 -13.11 6.86
C VAL A 172 11.70 -13.00 7.34
N PRO A 173 11.43 -13.13 8.65
CA PRO A 173 10.11 -12.87 9.21
C PRO A 173 9.75 -11.39 9.08
N LEU A 174 8.57 -11.09 8.53
CA LEU A 174 8.18 -9.71 8.27
C LEU A 174 7.43 -9.09 9.46
N VAL A 175 7.83 -7.87 9.83
CA VAL A 175 7.11 -7.04 10.80
C VAL A 175 5.72 -6.66 10.28
N ASP A 176 4.71 -6.59 11.14
CA ASP A 176 3.30 -6.28 10.83
C ASP A 176 3.11 -5.09 9.88
N ARG A 177 3.82 -3.99 10.16
CA ARG A 177 3.77 -2.79 9.32
C ARG A 177 4.19 -3.08 7.88
N ARG A 178 5.20 -3.93 7.69
CA ARG A 178 5.70 -4.35 6.37
C ARG A 178 4.74 -5.31 5.69
N ARG A 179 4.17 -6.27 6.42
CA ARG A 179 3.17 -7.22 5.92
C ARG A 179 1.93 -6.50 5.37
N ARG A 180 1.35 -5.61 6.18
CA ARG A 180 0.21 -4.75 5.78
C ARG A 180 0.53 -3.90 4.56
N PHE A 181 1.71 -3.28 4.53
CA PHE A 181 2.14 -2.47 3.39
C PHE A 181 2.23 -3.28 2.09
N LEU A 182 2.80 -4.49 2.14
CA LEU A 182 2.91 -5.36 0.97
C LEU A 182 1.53 -5.77 0.45
N ALA A 183 0.62 -6.17 1.34
CA ALA A 183 -0.75 -6.54 0.96
C ALA A 183 -1.47 -5.39 0.25
N MET A 184 -1.46 -4.18 0.83
CA MET A 184 -2.07 -3.01 0.21
C MET A 184 -1.41 -2.65 -1.13
N LYS A 185 -0.08 -2.70 -1.18
CA LYS A 185 0.68 -2.39 -2.40
C LYS A 185 0.35 -3.37 -3.52
N TRP A 186 0.39 -4.67 -3.25
CA TRP A 186 0.07 -5.69 -4.25
C TRP A 186 -1.36 -5.53 -4.76
N MET A 187 -2.34 -5.36 -3.88
CA MET A 187 -3.73 -5.14 -4.28
C MET A 187 -3.88 -3.94 -5.23
N ILE A 188 -3.27 -2.79 -4.88
CA ILE A 188 -3.32 -1.58 -5.71
C ILE A 188 -2.58 -1.78 -7.05
N THR A 189 -1.42 -2.45 -7.03
CA THR A 189 -0.63 -2.74 -8.23
C THR A 189 -1.39 -3.66 -9.19
N GLU A 190 -1.91 -4.79 -8.71
CA GLU A 190 -2.69 -5.73 -9.53
C GLU A 190 -3.91 -5.04 -10.15
N CYS A 191 -4.65 -4.25 -9.38
CA CYS A 191 -5.81 -3.50 -9.89
C CYS A 191 -5.44 -2.45 -10.94
N ARG A 192 -4.21 -1.91 -10.90
CA ARG A 192 -3.76 -0.87 -11.83
C ARG A 192 -3.17 -1.44 -13.12
N GLU A 193 -2.40 -2.53 -13.00
CA GLU A 193 -1.68 -3.14 -14.12
C GLU A 193 -2.59 -4.11 -14.90
N ASN A 194 -3.36 -4.94 -14.21
CA ASN A 194 -4.08 -6.07 -14.80
C ASN A 194 -5.56 -5.80 -15.04
N LYS A 195 -5.95 -4.53 -15.21
CA LYS A 195 -7.33 -4.17 -15.59
C LYS A 195 -7.46 -3.93 -17.09
N HIS A 196 -8.58 -4.37 -17.65
CA HIS A 196 -8.94 -3.98 -19.00
C HIS A 196 -9.22 -2.46 -19.04
N ARG A 197 -8.86 -1.80 -20.15
CA ARG A 197 -8.90 -0.32 -20.25
C ARG A 197 -10.28 0.28 -19.99
N ARG A 198 -11.35 -0.46 -20.33
CA ARG A 198 -12.75 -0.03 -20.13
C ARG A 198 -13.24 -0.25 -18.71
N THR A 199 -12.61 -1.12 -17.93
CA THR A 199 -13.06 -1.45 -16.57
C THR A 199 -12.66 -0.34 -15.60
N LEU A 200 -13.65 0.13 -14.83
CA LEU A 200 -13.42 1.17 -13.84
C LEU A 200 -12.63 0.62 -12.64
N MET A 201 -11.87 1.50 -11.98
CA MET A 201 -11.06 1.11 -10.81
C MET A 201 -11.90 0.53 -9.67
N PRO A 202 -13.07 1.10 -9.29
CA PRO A 202 -13.87 0.57 -8.19
C PRO A 202 -14.42 -0.83 -8.46
N GLU A 203 -14.81 -1.09 -9.71
CA GLU A 203 -15.33 -2.38 -10.14
C GLU A 203 -14.24 -3.45 -10.06
N LYS A 204 -13.05 -3.19 -10.61
CA LYS A 204 -11.92 -4.12 -10.54
C LYS A 204 -11.48 -4.36 -9.10
N LEU A 205 -11.34 -3.31 -8.30
CA LEU A 205 -10.90 -3.45 -6.91
C LEU A 205 -11.94 -4.19 -6.06
N SER A 206 -13.23 -3.97 -6.27
CA SER A 206 -14.28 -4.76 -5.62
C SER A 206 -14.17 -6.26 -5.95
N HIS A 207 -13.88 -6.59 -7.22
CA HIS A 207 -13.72 -7.97 -7.64
C HIS A 207 -12.51 -8.65 -6.96
N GLU A 208 -11.34 -8.01 -7.01
CA GLU A 208 -10.13 -8.53 -6.39
C GLU A 208 -10.27 -8.70 -4.86
N LEU A 209 -10.97 -7.78 -4.19
CA LEU A 209 -11.25 -7.91 -2.76
C LEU A 209 -12.14 -9.13 -2.44
N LEU A 210 -13.14 -9.42 -3.27
CA LEU A 210 -13.99 -10.61 -3.09
C LEU A 210 -13.23 -11.90 -3.36
N GLU A 211 -12.38 -11.93 -4.39
CA GLU A 211 -11.53 -13.09 -4.65
C GLU A 211 -10.55 -13.33 -3.49
N ALA A 212 -9.87 -12.28 -3.03
CA ALA A 212 -8.94 -12.36 -1.92
C ALA A 212 -9.62 -12.76 -0.60
N PHE A 213 -10.86 -12.33 -0.37
CA PHE A 213 -11.67 -12.76 0.77
C PHE A 213 -11.87 -14.28 0.78
N HIS A 214 -12.08 -14.89 -0.40
CA HIS A 214 -12.19 -16.33 -0.58
C HIS A 214 -10.85 -17.04 -0.82
N ASN A 215 -9.70 -16.41 -0.53
CA ASN A 215 -8.35 -16.94 -0.77
C ASN A 215 -8.06 -17.30 -2.23
N ARG A 216 -8.71 -16.61 -3.17
CA ARG A 216 -8.52 -16.75 -4.61
C ARG A 216 -7.91 -15.47 -5.18
N GLY A 217 -7.59 -15.51 -6.47
CA GLY A 217 -7.11 -14.36 -7.22
C GLY A 217 -5.58 -14.22 -7.29
N PRO A 218 -5.10 -13.29 -8.12
CA PRO A 218 -3.69 -13.11 -8.45
C PRO A 218 -2.87 -12.62 -7.24
N VAL A 219 -3.44 -11.79 -6.37
CA VAL A 219 -2.75 -11.29 -5.16
C VAL A 219 -2.40 -12.44 -4.21
N ILE A 220 -3.31 -13.39 -4.02
CA ILE A 220 -3.08 -14.57 -3.18
C ILE A 220 -2.04 -15.50 -3.83
N LYS A 221 -2.10 -15.69 -5.16
CA LYS A 221 -1.06 -16.40 -5.91
C LYS A 221 0.33 -15.76 -5.70
N ARG A 222 0.42 -14.43 -5.71
CA ARG A 222 1.67 -13.70 -5.44
C ARG A 222 2.21 -13.96 -4.04
N LYS A 223 1.34 -13.97 -3.02
CA LYS A 223 1.70 -14.38 -1.64
C LYS A 223 2.24 -15.81 -1.62
N HIS A 224 1.55 -16.77 -2.23
CA HIS A 224 2.00 -18.16 -2.26
C HIS A 224 3.33 -18.34 -3.00
N ASN A 225 3.56 -17.62 -4.09
CA ASN A 225 4.85 -17.65 -4.80
C ASN A 225 5.99 -17.13 -3.92
N MET A 226 5.75 -16.08 -3.14
CA MET A 226 6.72 -15.58 -2.15
C MET A 226 7.04 -16.64 -1.10
N HIS A 227 6.02 -17.33 -0.57
CA HIS A 227 6.20 -18.39 0.43
C HIS A 227 6.95 -19.60 -0.11
N LYS A 228 6.62 -20.06 -1.32
CA LYS A 228 7.34 -21.15 -1.99
C LYS A 228 8.82 -20.81 -2.21
N MET A 229 9.11 -19.57 -2.61
CA MET A 229 10.49 -19.11 -2.81
C MET A 229 11.24 -19.02 -1.47
N ALA A 230 10.58 -18.55 -0.41
CA ALA A 230 11.16 -18.53 0.93
C ALA A 230 11.43 -19.95 1.47
N GLU A 231 10.52 -20.88 1.23
CA GLU A 231 10.68 -22.29 1.63
C GLU A 231 11.83 -22.97 0.88
N ALA A 232 11.96 -22.73 -0.43
CA ALA A 232 13.07 -23.25 -1.22
C ALA A 232 14.44 -22.79 -0.67
N ASN A 233 14.51 -21.54 -0.19
CA ASN A 233 15.73 -20.94 0.35
C ASN A 233 15.88 -21.06 1.87
N ARG A 234 15.12 -21.95 2.53
CA ARG A 234 15.14 -22.10 4.01
C ARG A 234 16.53 -22.34 4.59
N ALA A 235 17.40 -23.04 3.86
CA ALA A 235 18.76 -23.34 4.31
C ALA A 235 19.61 -22.07 4.47
N LEU A 236 19.33 -21.02 3.70
CA LEU A 236 20.08 -19.76 3.73
C LEU A 236 19.70 -18.86 4.92
N ALA A 237 18.78 -19.27 5.78
CA ALA A 237 18.35 -18.50 6.94
C ALA A 237 19.51 -18.16 7.91
N HIS A 238 20.57 -18.98 7.94
CA HIS A 238 21.77 -18.74 8.76
C HIS A 238 22.62 -17.55 8.29
N TYR A 239 22.38 -16.99 7.10
CA TYR A 239 23.02 -15.75 6.66
C TYR A 239 22.44 -14.50 7.34
N ARG A 240 21.36 -14.65 8.11
CA ARG A 240 20.78 -13.57 8.91
C ARG A 240 21.57 -13.39 10.21
N TRP A 241 21.99 -12.15 10.52
CA TRP A 241 22.81 -11.82 11.70
C TRP A 241 22.04 -11.03 12.78
N TRP A 242 20.71 -10.98 12.69
CA TRP A 242 19.83 -10.32 13.64
C TRP A 242 18.66 -11.22 14.05
#